data_AF-A0A8T4SJP8-F1
#
_entry.id   AF-A0A8T4SJP8-F1
#
_cell.length_a   1.000
_cell.length_b   1.000
_cell.length_c   1.000
_cell.angle_alpha   90.00
_cell.angle_beta   90.00
_cell.angle_gamma   90.00
#
_symmetry.space_group_name_H-M   'P 1'
#
loop_
_entity.id
_entity.type
_entity.pdbx_description
1 polymer ?
#
loop_
_entity_poly.entity_id
_entity_poly.type
_entity_poly.pdbx_seq_one_letter_code
_entity_poly.pdbx_strand_id
1 'polypeptide(L)'
;MSNNSLYIFALIAMVAIVVVVFGSSGITGAQTFRSRTLICEETDKGQDDFVLGVVKIKEHGQVLEKPDKCFGKTVVQYFCTDTINFDGVGRYCKNGCLNGVCIKGK
;
A
#
# COMPACT_ATOMS: atom_id res chain seq x y z
N MET A 1 35.54 37.45 -48.04
CA MET A 1 35.73 36.55 -46.88
C MET A 1 36.13 35.19 -47.42
N SER A 2 37.33 34.72 -47.07
CA SER A 2 37.93 33.51 -47.66
C SER A 2 37.13 32.26 -47.29
N ASN A 3 36.96 31.33 -48.24
CA ASN A 3 36.25 30.05 -48.11
C ASN A 3 36.68 29.23 -46.87
N ASN A 4 37.88 29.47 -46.37
CA ASN A 4 38.43 28.84 -45.17
C ASN A 4 37.67 29.25 -43.89
N SER A 5 37.18 30.49 -43.82
CA SER A 5 36.42 30.98 -42.66
C SER A 5 35.05 30.32 -42.57
N LEU A 6 34.38 30.11 -43.71
CA LEU A 6 33.09 29.41 -43.79
C LEU A 6 33.21 27.94 -43.37
N TYR A 7 34.29 27.25 -43.76
CA TYR A 7 34.54 25.86 -43.41
C TYR A 7 34.78 25.67 -41.91
N ILE A 8 35.50 26.61 -41.28
CA ILE A 8 35.75 26.59 -39.83
C ILE A 8 34.44 26.75 -39.05
N PHE A 9 33.56 27.69 -39.45
CA PHE A 9 32.26 27.85 -38.80
C PHE A 9 31.36 26.62 -38.95
N ALA A 10 31.37 25.98 -40.12
CA ALA A 10 30.61 24.75 -40.36
C ALA A 10 31.10 23.59 -39.48
N LEU A 11 32.42 23.44 -39.31
CA LEU A 11 32.99 22.41 -38.45
C LEU A 11 32.65 22.62 -36.97
N ILE A 12 32.74 23.86 -36.48
CA ILE A 12 32.42 24.19 -35.07
C ILE A 12 30.93 23.91 -34.81
N ALA A 13 30.05 24.28 -35.73
CA ALA A 13 28.61 24.02 -35.61
C ALA A 13 28.30 22.52 -35.56
N MET A 14 28.95 21.71 -36.41
CA MET A 14 28.76 20.25 -36.42
C MET A 14 29.23 19.60 -35.11
N VAL A 15 30.39 20.01 -34.58
CA VAL A 15 30.90 19.48 -33.29
C VAL A 15 29.97 19.85 -32.13
N ALA A 16 29.47 21.09 -32.10
CA ALA A 16 28.54 21.53 -31.06
C ALA A 16 27.22 20.73 -31.07
N ILE A 17 26.67 20.46 -32.25
CA ILE A 17 25.43 19.67 -32.41
C ILE A 17 25.66 18.23 -31.92
N VAL A 18 26.78 17.62 -32.27
CA VAL A 18 27.17 16.27 -31.83
C VAL A 18 27.21 16.20 -30.30
N VAL A 19 27.88 17.15 -29.64
CA VAL A 19 27.98 17.17 -28.16
C VAL A 19 26.61 17.31 -27.48
N VAL A 20 25.70 18.11 -28.04
CA VAL A 20 24.35 18.28 -27.50
C VAL A 20 23.50 17.02 -27.69
N VAL A 21 23.60 16.35 -28.84
CA VAL A 21 22.82 15.14 -29.13
C VAL A 21 23.28 13.97 -28.26
N PHE A 22 24.59 13.76 -28.11
CA PHE A 22 25.12 12.64 -27.32
C PHE A 22 25.13 12.91 -25.79
N GLY A 23 25.08 14.17 -25.35
CA GLY A 23 25.03 14.54 -23.93
C GLY A 23 23.69 14.32 -23.24
N SER A 24 22.63 13.96 -23.98
CA SER A 24 21.26 13.83 -23.46
C SER A 24 20.93 12.47 -22.84
N SER A 25 21.84 11.50 -22.89
CA SER A 25 21.62 10.10 -22.46
C SER A 25 21.51 9.87 -20.94
N GLY A 26 21.56 10.93 -20.12
CA GLY A 26 21.83 10.83 -18.69
C GLY A 26 20.70 11.23 -17.73
N ILE A 27 19.50 11.57 -18.20
CA ILE A 27 18.40 11.97 -17.31
C ILE A 27 17.58 10.74 -16.93
N THR A 28 18.14 9.90 -16.06
CA THR A 28 17.33 8.88 -15.38
C THR A 28 16.52 9.60 -14.30
N GLY A 29 15.23 9.77 -14.54
CA GLY A 29 14.31 10.34 -13.53
C GLY A 29 14.42 9.56 -12.22
N ALA A 30 14.46 10.28 -11.09
CA ALA A 30 14.43 9.65 -9.77
C ALA A 30 13.13 8.86 -9.62
N GLN A 31 13.24 7.58 -9.29
CA GLN A 31 12.08 6.76 -8.93
C GLN A 31 11.48 7.32 -7.64
N THR A 32 10.30 7.95 -7.72
CA THR A 32 9.54 8.27 -6.51
C THR A 32 9.04 6.96 -5.92
N PHE A 33 9.61 6.55 -4.79
CA PHE A 33 9.08 5.42 -4.02
C PHE A 33 7.70 5.83 -3.50
N ARG A 34 6.65 5.48 -4.24
CA ARG A 34 5.28 5.59 -3.76
C ARG A 34 5.18 4.57 -2.64
N SER A 35 5.37 5.01 -1.40
CA SER A 35 5.14 4.20 -0.21
C SER A 35 3.74 3.63 -0.34
N ARG A 36 3.66 2.34 -0.71
CA ARG A 36 2.41 1.58 -0.68
C ARG A 36 2.15 1.37 0.80
N THR A 37 1.49 2.32 1.42
CA THR A 37 1.11 2.20 2.82
C THR A 37 -0.03 1.20 2.87
N LEU A 38 0.31 -0.07 3.07
CA LEU A 38 -0.65 -1.04 3.58
C LEU A 38 -0.98 -0.55 5.00
N ILE A 39 -2.24 -0.24 5.26
CA ILE A 39 -2.67 0.22 6.59
C ILE A 39 -3.75 -0.74 7.08
N CYS A 40 -3.47 -1.41 8.19
CA CYS A 40 -4.42 -2.16 8.97
C CYS A 40 -5.02 -1.25 10.05
N GLU A 41 -6.34 -1.14 10.07
CA GLU A 41 -7.12 -0.45 11.10
C GLU A 41 -8.19 -1.41 11.64
N GLU A 42 -8.45 -1.39 12.95
CA GLU A 42 -9.53 -2.17 13.58
C GLU A 42 -10.50 -1.24 14.35
N THR A 43 -11.76 -1.64 14.46
CA THR A 43 -12.83 -0.79 15.04
C THR A 43 -13.01 -0.98 16.55
N ASP A 44 -12.68 -2.15 17.07
CA ASP A 44 -12.86 -2.58 18.46
C ASP A 44 -11.56 -2.49 19.30
N LYS A 45 -10.45 -2.08 18.69
CA LYS A 45 -9.16 -1.79 19.34
C LYS A 45 -8.60 -2.95 20.18
N GLY A 46 -8.85 -4.18 19.75
CA GLY A 46 -8.24 -5.36 20.34
C GLY A 46 -9.05 -6.61 20.08
N GLN A 47 -9.02 -7.52 21.05
CA GLN A 47 -9.70 -8.81 20.95
C GLN A 47 -10.88 -8.93 21.94
N ASP A 48 -11.87 -8.03 21.83
CA ASP A 48 -13.11 -8.11 22.62
C ASP A 48 -14.14 -8.97 21.90
N ASP A 49 -14.34 -10.21 22.38
CA ASP A 49 -15.26 -11.17 21.77
C ASP A 49 -16.74 -10.72 21.84
N PHE A 50 -17.08 -9.65 22.57
CA PHE A 50 -18.46 -9.19 22.79
C PHE A 50 -18.81 -7.90 22.02
N VAL A 51 -17.85 -7.31 21.33
CA VAL A 51 -18.02 -6.10 20.51
C VAL A 51 -17.70 -6.46 19.07
N LEU A 52 -18.49 -5.96 18.13
CA LEU A 52 -18.26 -6.27 16.72
C LEU A 52 -16.99 -5.55 16.25
N GLY A 53 -15.96 -6.33 15.94
CA GLY A 53 -14.74 -5.89 15.30
C GLY A 53 -14.81 -5.97 13.78
N VAL A 54 -14.17 -5.00 13.13
CA VAL A 54 -13.92 -4.99 11.68
C VAL A 54 -12.50 -4.56 11.43
N VAL A 55 -11.70 -5.47 10.87
CA VAL A 55 -10.39 -5.14 10.32
C VAL A 55 -10.56 -4.53 8.93
N LYS A 56 -9.91 -3.39 8.69
CA LYS A 56 -9.86 -2.70 7.40
C LYS A 56 -8.42 -2.67 6.92
N ILE A 57 -8.18 -3.26 5.77
CA ILE A 57 -6.86 -3.30 5.12
C ILE A 57 -6.93 -2.40 3.89
N LYS A 58 -6.14 -1.33 3.89
CA LYS A 58 -6.04 -0.41 2.75
C LYS A 58 -4.87 -0.83 1.87
N GLU A 59 -5.15 -1.44 0.72
CA GLU A 59 -4.13 -1.82 -0.27
C GLU A 59 -4.39 -1.13 -1.62
N HIS A 60 -3.41 -0.38 -2.12
CA HIS A 60 -3.46 0.34 -3.41
C HIS A 60 -4.73 1.19 -3.64
N GLY A 61 -5.28 1.75 -2.56
CA GLY A 61 -6.51 2.57 -2.59
C GLY A 61 -7.81 1.77 -2.53
N GLN A 62 -7.75 0.44 -2.47
CA GLN A 62 -8.87 -0.43 -2.16
C GLN A 62 -8.93 -0.68 -0.65
N VAL A 63 -10.14 -0.75 -0.10
CA VAL A 63 -10.37 -1.11 1.30
C VAL A 63 -10.96 -2.51 1.33
N LEU A 64 -10.20 -3.46 1.88
CA LEU A 64 -10.69 -4.79 2.19
C LEU A 64 -11.19 -4.78 3.65
N GLU A 65 -12.44 -5.13 3.86
CA GLU A 65 -13.02 -5.26 5.19
C GLU A 65 -13.17 -6.72 5.59
N LYS A 66 -12.76 -7.04 6.82
CA LYS A 66 -12.83 -8.37 7.40
C LYS A 66 -13.51 -8.28 8.77
N PRO A 67 -14.86 -8.38 8.81
CA PRO A 67 -15.59 -8.35 10.07
C PRO A 67 -15.45 -9.67 10.83
N ASP A 68 -15.66 -9.61 12.14
CA ASP A 68 -15.76 -10.80 12.99
C ASP A 68 -16.93 -11.68 12.57
N LYS A 69 -16.75 -13.00 12.71
CA LYS A 69 -17.72 -13.98 12.19
C LYS A 69 -17.99 -15.10 13.15
N CYS A 70 -19.25 -15.51 13.22
CA CYS A 70 -19.66 -16.69 13.96
C CYS A 70 -19.54 -17.95 13.12
N PHE A 71 -18.93 -18.98 13.69
CA PHE A 71 -18.93 -20.35 13.20
C PHE A 71 -19.49 -21.26 14.30
N GLY A 72 -20.82 -21.48 14.26
CA GLY A 72 -21.53 -22.17 15.32
C GLY A 72 -21.46 -21.39 16.65
N LYS A 73 -20.84 -21.98 17.66
CA LYS A 73 -20.62 -21.33 18.98
C LYS A 73 -19.27 -20.64 19.09
N THR A 74 -18.49 -20.57 18.02
CA THR A 74 -17.17 -19.93 18.03
C THR A 74 -17.24 -18.60 17.30
N VAL A 75 -16.72 -17.53 17.89
CA VAL A 75 -16.43 -16.29 17.17
C VAL A 75 -15.02 -16.38 16.62
N VAL A 76 -14.84 -16.06 15.33
CA VAL A 76 -13.54 -15.81 14.73
C VAL A 76 -13.39 -14.30 14.70
N GLN A 77 -12.53 -13.80 15.58
CA GLN A 77 -12.22 -12.38 15.70
C GLN A 77 -10.98 -12.05 14.89
N TYR A 78 -11.07 -11.01 14.05
CA TYR A 78 -9.92 -10.50 13.31
C TYR A 78 -9.39 -9.25 14.00
N PHE A 79 -8.07 -9.14 14.07
CA PHE A 79 -7.40 -7.99 14.70
C PHE A 79 -6.11 -7.65 13.95
N CYS A 80 -5.69 -6.40 14.03
CA CYS A 80 -4.40 -5.97 13.46
C CYS A 80 -3.25 -6.39 14.39
N THR A 81 -2.25 -7.07 13.85
CA THR A 81 -1.04 -7.43 14.63
C THR A 81 0.01 -6.32 14.56
N ASP A 82 0.06 -5.60 13.44
CA ASP A 82 0.83 -4.39 13.25
C ASP A 82 0.17 -3.50 12.18
N THR A 83 0.88 -2.50 11.68
CA THR A 83 0.35 -1.54 10.70
C THR A 83 0.03 -2.17 9.35
N ILE A 84 0.59 -3.33 9.01
CA ILE A 84 0.49 -3.96 7.68
C ILE A 84 -0.10 -5.37 7.73
N ASN A 85 -0.13 -6.01 8.90
CA ASN A 85 -0.56 -7.39 9.11
C ASN A 85 -1.80 -7.48 10.00
N PHE A 86 -2.58 -8.53 9.79
CA PHE A 86 -3.72 -8.89 10.63
C PHE A 86 -3.74 -10.40 10.84
N ASP A 87 -4.40 -10.84 11.91
CA ASP A 87 -4.57 -12.26 12.24
C ASP A 87 -6.01 -12.54 12.67
N GLY A 88 -6.35 -13.81 12.87
CA GLY A 88 -7.66 -14.26 13.33
C GLY A 88 -7.56 -15.26 14.48
N VAL A 89 -8.28 -15.01 15.57
CA VAL A 89 -8.37 -15.91 16.71
C VAL A 89 -9.78 -16.48 16.84
N GLY A 90 -9.88 -17.80 17.03
CA GLY A 90 -11.15 -18.46 17.32
C GLY A 90 -11.40 -18.54 18.82
N ARG A 91 -12.52 -18.00 19.31
CA ARG A 91 -12.93 -18.07 20.71
C ARG A 91 -14.30 -18.70 20.87
N TYR A 92 -14.41 -19.61 21.84
CA TYR A 92 -15.68 -20.29 22.13
C TYR A 92 -16.60 -19.40 22.97
N CYS A 93 -17.80 -19.13 22.47
CA CYS A 93 -18.85 -18.38 23.15
C CYS A 93 -19.76 -19.31 23.95
N LYS A 94 -19.67 -19.25 25.29
CA LYS A 94 -20.47 -20.08 26.21
C LYS A 94 -21.98 -20.02 25.94
N ASN A 95 -22.50 -18.82 25.65
CA ASN A 95 -23.94 -18.59 25.43
C ASN A 95 -24.32 -18.54 23.94
N GLY A 96 -23.40 -18.90 23.05
CA GLY A 96 -23.59 -18.80 21.60
C GLY A 96 -22.97 -17.54 21.00
N CYS A 97 -22.84 -17.57 19.68
CA CYS A 97 -22.33 -16.48 18.85
C CYS A 97 -23.44 -15.99 17.94
N LEU A 98 -23.61 -14.67 17.85
CA LEU A 98 -24.58 -14.03 16.97
C LEU A 98 -23.96 -12.79 16.33
N ASN A 99 -24.10 -12.63 15.02
CA ASN A 99 -23.65 -11.45 14.27
C ASN A 99 -22.16 -11.07 14.50
N GLY A 100 -21.29 -12.07 14.61
CA GLY A 100 -19.86 -11.84 14.79
C GLY A 100 -19.44 -11.57 16.23
N VAL A 101 -20.33 -11.72 17.22
CA VAL A 101 -20.00 -11.51 18.64
C VAL A 101 -20.54 -12.62 19.55
N CYS A 102 -19.89 -12.84 20.68
CA CYS A 102 -20.39 -13.68 21.75
C CYS A 102 -21.59 -13.04 22.46
N ILE A 103 -22.59 -13.85 22.79
CA ILE A 103 -23.75 -13.42 23.55
C ILE A 103 -23.40 -13.31 25.05
N LYS A 104 -23.64 -12.15 25.67
CA LYS A 104 -23.52 -12.00 27.12
C LYS A 104 -24.63 -12.79 27.82
N GLY A 105 -24.25 -13.57 28.84
CA GLY A 105 -25.22 -14.24 29.71
C GLY A 105 -25.92 -13.19 30.57
N LYS A 106 -27.21 -13.41 30.86
CA LYS A 106 -27.93 -12.65 31.89
C LYS A 106 -27.51 -13.12 33.28
#